data_AF-A0A953TPD7-F1
#
_entry.id   AF-A0A953TPD7-F1
#
_cell.length_a   1.000
_cell.length_b   1.000
_cell.length_c   1.000
_cell.angle_alpha   90.00
_cell.angle_beta   90.00
_cell.angle_gamma   90.00
#
_symmetry.space_group_name_H-M   'P 1'
#
loop_
_entity.id
_entity.type
_entity.pdbx_description
1 polymer ?
#
loop_
_entity_poly.entity_id
_entity_poly.type
_entity_poly.pdbx_seq_one_letter_code
_entity_poly.pdbx_strand_id
1 'polypeptide(L)'
;MNEELVQQMMAAAERLATATETLDRVLGKLDAQQETLNAKVDRIVAAVEENVAQVAEERQAEEAGGDLQRRLAELEKSTADLKAQTARMARKTLSPVVSALLGKNEVDGQRLDAAVLDKTLAALSVEQRIAVKAELARAGMIE
;
A
#
# COMPACT_ATOMS: atom_id res chain seq x y z
N MET A 1 73.19 60.18 -18.87
CA MET A 1 72.28 59.03 -18.68
C MET A 1 72.58 58.07 -19.81
N ASN A 2 73.07 56.86 -19.51
CA ASN A 2 73.65 55.98 -20.53
C ASN A 2 72.54 55.31 -21.35
N GLU A 3 72.70 55.29 -22.67
CA GLU A 3 71.78 54.70 -23.65
C GLU A 3 71.46 53.23 -23.36
N GLU A 4 72.44 52.51 -22.80
CA GLU A 4 72.31 51.13 -22.34
C GLU A 4 71.29 50.96 -21.19
N LEU A 5 71.20 51.92 -20.26
CA LEU A 5 70.21 51.91 -19.18
C LEU A 5 68.80 52.11 -19.75
N VAL A 6 68.65 52.97 -20.75
CA VAL A 6 67.36 53.21 -21.42
C VAL A 6 66.90 51.95 -22.18
N GLN A 7 67.81 51.27 -22.87
CA GLN A 7 67.50 50.00 -23.55
C GLN A 7 67.10 48.90 -22.57
N GLN A 8 67.79 48.78 -21.43
CA GLN A 8 67.42 47.82 -20.38
C GLN A 8 66.05 48.13 -19.77
N MET A 9 65.73 49.40 -19.55
CA MET A 9 64.40 49.81 -19.07
C MET A 9 63.30 49.52 -20.09
N MET A 10 63.55 49.76 -21.38
CA MET A 10 62.59 49.42 -22.44
C MET A 10 62.36 47.91 -22.53
N ALA A 11 63.41 47.10 -22.48
CA ALA A 11 63.29 45.64 -22.49
C ALA A 11 62.55 45.10 -21.26
N ALA A 12 62.78 45.69 -20.08
CA ALA A 12 62.04 45.35 -18.86
C ALA A 12 60.56 45.73 -18.98
N ALA A 13 60.25 46.91 -19.53
CA ALA A 13 58.88 47.36 -19.75
C ALA A 13 58.13 46.45 -20.73
N GLU A 14 58.77 46.02 -21.82
CA GLU A 14 58.18 45.11 -22.81
C GLU A 14 57.89 43.72 -22.22
N ARG A 15 58.81 43.18 -21.42
CA ARG A 15 58.58 41.93 -20.68
C ARG A 15 57.44 42.06 -19.66
N LEU A 16 57.36 43.19 -18.96
CA LEU A 16 56.28 43.46 -18.01
C LEU A 16 54.93 43.58 -18.74
N ALA A 17 54.87 44.27 -19.87
CA ALA A 17 53.68 44.39 -20.69
C ALA A 17 53.20 43.00 -21.16
N THR A 18 54.13 42.18 -21.66
CA THR A 18 53.84 40.82 -22.10
C THR A 18 53.33 39.94 -20.95
N ALA A 19 53.99 40.01 -19.79
CA ALA A 19 53.56 39.27 -18.60
C ALA A 19 52.16 39.68 -18.15
N THR A 20 51.86 40.98 -18.18
CA THR A 20 50.55 41.53 -17.81
C THR A 20 49.46 41.04 -18.78
N GLU A 21 49.71 41.06 -20.09
CA GLU A 21 48.77 40.50 -21.07
C GLU A 21 48.54 38.99 -20.87
N THR A 22 49.58 38.24 -20.55
CA THR A 22 49.42 36.80 -20.29
C THR A 22 48.61 36.54 -19.02
N LEU A 23 48.80 37.35 -17.98
CA LEU A 23 48.06 37.24 -16.73
C LEU A 23 46.59 37.59 -16.94
N ASP A 24 46.29 38.65 -17.70
CA ASP A 24 44.92 39.04 -18.06
C ASP A 24 44.19 37.93 -18.81
N ARG A 25 44.86 37.30 -19.79
CA ARG A 25 44.32 36.12 -20.50
C ARG A 25 44.08 34.91 -19.60
N VAL A 26 44.94 34.69 -18.59
CA VAL A 26 44.77 33.57 -17.65
C VAL A 26 43.61 33.85 -16.69
N LEU A 27 43.49 35.08 -16.18
CA LEU A 27 42.36 35.47 -15.34
C LEU A 27 41.03 35.32 -16.09
N GLY A 28 40.94 35.81 -17.33
CA GLY A 28 39.72 35.63 -18.12
C GLY A 28 39.35 34.17 -18.37
N LYS A 29 40.34 33.27 -18.52
CA LYS A 29 40.09 31.82 -18.61
C LYS A 29 39.63 31.24 -17.28
N LEU A 30 40.20 31.69 -16.17
CA LEU A 30 39.84 31.23 -14.83
C LEU A 30 38.39 31.62 -14.50
N ASP A 31 37.99 32.85 -14.80
CA ASP A 31 36.63 33.35 -14.58
C ASP A 31 35.62 32.53 -15.39
N ALA A 32 35.90 32.29 -16.68
CA ALA A 32 35.04 31.46 -17.53
C ALA A 32 34.94 30.00 -17.02
N GLN A 33 36.05 29.45 -16.51
CA GLN A 33 36.05 28.12 -15.90
C GLN A 33 35.25 28.09 -14.59
N GLN A 34 35.36 29.13 -13.76
CA GLN A 34 34.62 29.27 -12.51
C GLN A 34 33.12 29.35 -12.78
N GLU A 35 32.69 30.16 -13.74
CA GLU A 35 31.29 30.27 -14.14
C GLU A 35 30.74 28.92 -14.62
N THR A 36 31.51 28.23 -15.48
CA THR A 36 31.16 26.88 -15.96
C THR A 36 31.06 25.87 -14.81
N LEU A 37 31.96 25.95 -13.83
CA LEU A 37 31.97 25.06 -12.67
C LEU A 37 30.76 25.32 -11.78
N ASN A 38 30.43 26.58 -11.49
CA ASN A 38 29.25 26.94 -10.70
C ASN A 38 27.97 26.41 -11.37
N ALA A 39 27.82 26.59 -12.69
CA ALA A 39 26.68 26.03 -13.43
C ALA A 39 26.62 24.49 -13.45
N LYS A 40 27.75 23.79 -13.26
CA LYS A 40 27.77 22.33 -13.07
C LYS A 40 27.38 21.95 -11.65
N VAL A 41 27.89 22.68 -10.65
CA VAL A 41 27.54 22.48 -9.25
C VAL A 41 26.04 22.65 -9.06
N ASP A 42 25.44 23.73 -9.57
CA ASP A 42 24.00 23.98 -9.45
C ASP A 42 23.16 22.85 -10.05
N ARG A 43 23.58 22.30 -11.20
CA ARG A 43 22.92 21.13 -11.80
C ARG A 43 23.06 19.87 -10.97
N ILE A 44 24.23 19.66 -10.35
CA ILE A 44 24.45 18.51 -9.46
C ILE A 44 23.59 18.66 -8.21
N VAL A 45 23.54 19.86 -7.61
CA VAL A 45 22.70 20.13 -6.44
C VAL A 45 21.24 19.85 -6.79
N ALA A 46 20.74 20.39 -7.90
CA ALA A 46 19.37 20.14 -8.35
C ALA A 46 19.09 18.63 -8.56
N ALA A 47 19.99 17.90 -9.21
CA ALA A 47 19.83 16.47 -9.45
C ALA A 47 19.89 15.64 -8.15
N VAL A 48 20.72 16.05 -7.18
CA VAL A 48 20.80 15.40 -5.86
C VAL A 48 19.55 15.67 -5.04
N GLU A 49 19.05 16.91 -5.03
CA GLU A 49 17.79 17.27 -4.36
C GLU A 49 16.60 16.49 -4.93
N GLU A 50 16.51 16.38 -6.26
CA GLU A 50 15.50 15.56 -6.94
C GLU A 50 15.63 14.08 -6.56
N ASN A 51 16.84 13.53 -6.57
CA ASN A 51 17.07 12.13 -6.20
C ASN A 51 16.68 11.85 -4.73
N VAL A 52 17.01 12.75 -3.81
CA VAL A 52 16.63 12.63 -2.40
C VAL A 52 15.11 12.66 -2.23
N ALA A 53 14.43 13.54 -2.96
CA ALA A 53 12.96 13.59 -2.95
C ALA A 53 12.36 12.29 -3.49
N GLN A 54 12.87 11.77 -4.61
CA GLN A 54 12.41 10.51 -5.19
C GLN A 54 12.60 9.33 -4.24
N VAL A 55 13.79 9.20 -3.62
CA VAL A 55 14.06 8.12 -2.66
C VAL A 55 13.16 8.21 -1.43
N ALA A 56 12.82 9.44 -0.99
CA ALA A 56 11.89 9.63 0.11
C ALA A 56 10.46 9.19 -0.26
N GLU A 57 9.99 9.53 -1.47
CA GLU A 57 8.69 9.10 -1.98
C GLU A 57 8.61 7.57 -2.15
N GLU A 58 9.66 6.95 -2.70
CA GLU A 58 9.75 5.50 -2.86
C GLU A 58 9.66 4.77 -1.51
N ARG A 59 10.39 5.25 -0.49
CA ARG A 59 10.30 4.68 0.87
C ARG A 59 8.90 4.82 1.47
N GLN A 60 8.27 5.98 1.32
CA GLN A 60 6.90 6.18 1.81
C GLN A 60 5.90 5.25 1.10
N ALA A 61 6.06 5.04 -0.21
CA ALA A 61 5.23 4.12 -0.97
C ALA A 61 5.43 2.67 -0.54
N GLU A 62 6.67 2.25 -0.26
CA GLU A 62 6.98 0.91 0.26
C GLU A 62 6.36 0.68 1.65
N GLU A 63 6.51 1.64 2.56
CA GLU A 63 5.91 1.59 3.90
C GLU A 63 4.38 1.51 3.83
N ALA A 64 3.76 2.38 3.03
CA ALA A 64 2.32 2.37 2.80
C ALA A 64 1.84 1.05 2.17
N GLY A 65 2.60 0.50 1.22
CA GLY A 65 2.33 -0.80 0.61
C GLY A 65 2.35 -1.94 1.62
N GLY A 66 3.34 -1.96 2.51
CA GLY A 66 3.44 -2.95 3.59
C GLY A 66 2.28 -2.86 4.57
N ASP A 67 1.86 -1.65 4.94
CA ASP A 67 0.71 -1.44 5.82
C ASP A 67 -0.62 -1.82 5.16
N LEU A 68 -0.79 -1.53 3.87
CA LEU A 68 -1.95 -1.98 3.10
C LEU A 68 -2.00 -3.50 3.01
N GLN A 69 -0.88 -4.18 2.76
CA GLN A 69 -0.81 -5.64 2.74
C GLN A 69 -1.18 -6.26 4.09
N ARG A 70 -0.71 -5.68 5.21
CA ARG A 70 -1.11 -6.12 6.55
C ARG A 70 -2.61 -5.98 6.78
N ARG A 71 -3.17 -4.82 6.45
CA ARG A 71 -4.63 -4.57 6.56
C ARG A 71 -5.43 -5.51 5.67
N LEU A 72 -4.96 -5.81 4.46
CA LEU A 72 -5.61 -6.78 3.58
C LEU A 72 -5.61 -8.18 4.20
N ALA A 73 -4.47 -8.64 4.73
CA ALA A 73 -4.39 -9.94 5.39
C ALA A 73 -5.32 -10.01 6.63
N GLU A 74 -5.40 -8.95 7.42
CA GLU A 74 -6.33 -8.85 8.55
C GLU A 74 -7.80 -8.90 8.11
N LEU A 75 -8.16 -8.15 7.06
CA LEU A 75 -9.52 -8.12 6.50
C LEU A 75 -9.91 -9.45 5.86
N GLU A 76 -8.98 -10.12 5.17
CA GLU A 76 -9.19 -11.45 4.61
C GLU A 76 -9.45 -12.47 5.72
N LYS A 77 -8.67 -12.42 6.80
CA LYS A 77 -8.87 -13.26 7.98
C LYS A 77 -10.22 -13.00 8.65
N SER A 78 -10.57 -11.74 8.91
CA SER A 78 -11.86 -11.40 9.52
C SER A 78 -13.03 -11.83 8.63
N THR A 79 -12.89 -11.68 7.31
CA THR A 79 -13.90 -12.13 6.34
C THR A 79 -14.04 -13.65 6.36
N ALA A 80 -12.94 -14.40 6.42
CA ALA A 80 -12.96 -15.85 6.54
C ALA A 80 -13.62 -16.31 7.85
N ASP A 81 -13.31 -15.65 8.97
CA ASP A 81 -13.90 -15.93 10.28
C ASP A 81 -15.41 -15.64 10.28
N LEU A 82 -15.85 -14.51 9.73
CA LEU A 82 -17.26 -14.16 9.59
C LEU A 82 -18.01 -15.12 8.66
N LYS A 83 -17.39 -15.53 7.54
CA LYS A 83 -17.95 -16.57 6.65
C LYS A 83 -18.08 -17.91 7.38
N ALA A 84 -17.08 -18.31 8.16
CA ALA A 84 -17.13 -19.52 8.96
C ALA A 84 -18.21 -19.45 10.05
N GLN A 85 -18.35 -18.31 10.74
CA GLN A 85 -19.40 -18.07 11.71
C GLN A 85 -20.78 -18.14 11.06
N THR A 86 -20.97 -17.47 9.93
CA THR A 86 -22.22 -17.51 9.16
C THR A 86 -22.53 -18.93 8.69
N ALA A 87 -21.54 -19.69 8.20
CA ALA A 87 -21.73 -21.08 7.81
C ALA A 87 -22.07 -22.01 8.99
N ARG A 88 -21.61 -21.69 10.21
CA ARG A 88 -22.02 -22.41 11.43
C ARG A 88 -23.42 -22.01 11.87
N MET A 89 -23.81 -20.75 11.73
CA MET A 89 -25.16 -20.27 12.05
C MET A 89 -26.20 -20.72 11.04
N ALA A 90 -25.89 -20.73 9.74
CA ALA A 90 -26.76 -21.21 8.67
C ALA A 90 -27.09 -22.71 8.82
N ARG A 91 -26.17 -23.51 9.37
CA ARG A 91 -26.47 -24.90 9.75
C ARG A 91 -27.51 -25.00 10.87
N LYS A 92 -27.64 -23.97 11.70
CA LYS A 92 -28.57 -23.91 12.85
C LYS A 92 -29.90 -23.23 12.52
N THR A 93 -30.04 -22.62 11.35
CA THR A 93 -31.29 -21.97 10.93
C THR A 93 -32.12 -22.91 10.07
N LEU A 94 -33.38 -23.06 10.42
CA LEU A 94 -34.37 -23.77 9.61
C LEU A 94 -34.78 -22.91 8.40
N SER A 95 -35.19 -23.55 7.31
CA SER A 95 -35.85 -22.92 6.19
C SER A 95 -37.07 -22.14 6.67
N PRO A 96 -37.35 -20.94 6.10
CA PRO A 96 -38.50 -20.11 6.49
C PRO A 96 -39.83 -20.86 6.45
N VAL A 97 -39.97 -21.83 5.55
CA VAL A 97 -41.16 -22.67 5.43
C VAL A 97 -41.31 -23.62 6.63
N VAL A 98 -40.20 -24.19 7.11
CA VAL A 98 -40.18 -25.08 8.28
C VAL A 98 -40.37 -24.28 9.57
N SER A 99 -39.74 -23.11 9.69
CA SER A 99 -40.00 -22.18 10.80
C SER A 99 -41.47 -21.74 10.85
N ALA A 100 -42.11 -21.47 9.71
CA ALA A 100 -43.52 -21.11 9.65
C ALA A 100 -44.45 -22.28 10.03
N LEU A 101 -44.09 -23.53 9.68
CA LEU A 101 -44.84 -24.72 10.07
C LEU A 101 -44.73 -24.99 11.58
N LEU A 102 -43.55 -24.84 12.17
CA LEU A 102 -43.34 -25.01 13.62
C LEU A 102 -44.01 -23.90 14.44
N GLY A 103 -43.90 -22.64 14.00
CA GLY A 103 -44.54 -21.50 14.67
C GLY A 103 -46.07 -21.55 14.66
N LYS A 104 -46.68 -22.14 13.63
CA LYS A 104 -48.14 -22.37 13.56
C LYS A 104 -48.63 -23.46 14.53
N ASN A 105 -47.75 -24.32 15.02
CA ASN A 105 -48.07 -25.43 15.91
C ASN A 105 -47.54 -25.21 17.34
N GLU A 106 -47.15 -23.97 17.69
CA GLU A 106 -46.67 -23.57 19.03
C GLU A 106 -45.51 -24.41 19.58
N VAL A 107 -44.58 -24.83 18.72
CA VAL A 107 -43.46 -25.67 19.15
C VAL A 107 -42.20 -24.83 19.42
N ASP A 108 -41.84 -24.66 20.69
CA ASP A 108 -40.75 -23.78 21.13
C ASP A 108 -39.35 -24.40 20.96
N GLY A 109 -38.43 -23.57 20.43
CA GLY A 109 -37.29 -24.00 19.63
C GLY A 109 -35.98 -24.37 20.35
N GLN A 110 -36.00 -24.98 21.54
CA GLN A 110 -34.75 -25.39 22.21
C GLN A 110 -34.47 -26.90 22.15
N ARG A 111 -35.50 -27.76 22.15
CA ARG A 111 -35.39 -29.21 21.91
C ARG A 111 -36.79 -29.76 21.64
N LEU A 112 -37.00 -30.36 20.48
CA LEU A 112 -38.32 -30.84 20.04
C LEU A 112 -38.53 -32.29 20.48
N ASP A 113 -39.70 -32.59 21.06
CA ASP A 113 -40.12 -33.98 21.29
C ASP A 113 -40.50 -34.65 19.96
N ALA A 114 -39.91 -35.83 19.70
CA ALA A 114 -40.14 -36.60 18.48
C ALA A 114 -41.62 -36.95 18.26
N ALA A 115 -42.38 -37.19 19.34
CA ALA A 115 -43.79 -37.55 19.25
C ALA A 115 -44.67 -36.35 18.80
N VAL A 116 -44.37 -35.15 19.30
CA VAL A 116 -45.05 -33.91 18.90
C VAL A 116 -44.69 -33.55 17.46
N LEU A 117 -43.41 -33.69 17.09
CA LEU A 117 -42.94 -33.44 15.74
C LEU A 117 -43.62 -34.35 14.72
N ASP A 118 -43.73 -35.65 14.99
CA ASP A 118 -44.39 -36.59 14.07
C ASP A 118 -45.88 -36.29 13.87
N LYS A 119 -46.56 -35.76 14.91
CA LYS A 119 -47.95 -35.33 14.81
C LYS A 119 -48.10 -34.08 13.93
N THR A 120 -47.22 -33.09 14.09
CA THR A 120 -47.24 -31.86 13.26
C THR A 120 -46.91 -32.12 11.80
N LEU A 121 -46.04 -33.10 11.52
CA LEU A 121 -45.60 -33.46 10.19
C LEU A 121 -46.53 -34.49 9.50
N ALA A 122 -47.51 -35.06 10.20
CA ALA A 122 -48.39 -36.11 9.70
C ALA A 122 -49.19 -35.73 8.44
N ALA A 123 -49.46 -34.43 8.25
CA ALA A 123 -50.16 -33.91 7.08
C ALA A 123 -49.29 -33.83 5.81
N LEU A 124 -47.99 -34.03 5.92
CA LEU A 124 -47.04 -33.96 4.80
C LEU A 124 -46.75 -35.34 4.20
N SER A 125 -46.32 -35.34 2.94
CA SER A 125 -45.85 -36.57 2.29
C SER A 125 -44.63 -37.14 3.00
N VAL A 126 -44.39 -38.44 2.85
CA VAL A 126 -43.27 -39.14 3.52
C VAL A 126 -41.92 -38.50 3.16
N GLU A 127 -41.72 -38.11 1.90
CA GLU A 127 -40.52 -37.43 1.42
C GLU A 127 -40.33 -36.05 2.05
N GLN A 128 -41.43 -35.28 2.18
CA GLN A 128 -41.42 -33.98 2.85
C GLN A 128 -41.10 -34.11 4.34
N ARG A 129 -41.63 -35.14 5.02
CA ARG A 129 -41.31 -35.42 6.42
C ARG A 129 -39.83 -35.75 6.62
N ILE A 130 -39.26 -36.56 5.75
CA ILE A 130 -37.83 -36.91 5.79
C ILE A 130 -36.98 -35.65 5.58
N ALA A 131 -37.35 -34.81 4.61
CA ALA A 131 -36.64 -33.55 4.35
C ALA A 131 -36.66 -32.60 5.56
N VAL A 132 -37.83 -32.40 6.19
CA VAL A 132 -37.98 -31.54 7.36
C VAL A 132 -37.26 -32.10 8.58
N LYS A 133 -37.35 -33.41 8.85
CA LYS A 133 -36.60 -34.04 9.96
C LYS A 133 -35.08 -33.95 9.75
N ALA A 134 -34.59 -34.18 8.54
CA ALA A 134 -33.16 -34.02 8.23
C ALA A 134 -32.68 -32.57 8.41
N GLU A 135 -33.56 -31.58 8.16
CA GLU A 135 -33.27 -30.18 8.42
C GLU A 135 -33.26 -29.84 9.92
N LEU A 136 -34.21 -30.38 10.70
CA LEU A 136 -34.26 -30.21 12.16
C LEU A 136 -33.08 -30.88 12.88
N ALA A 137 -32.66 -32.05 12.41
CA ALA A 137 -31.47 -32.73 12.90
C ALA A 137 -30.19 -31.94 12.57
N ARG A 138 -30.09 -31.38 11.36
CA ARG A 138 -28.98 -30.46 10.98
C ARG A 138 -28.96 -29.20 11.83
N ALA A 139 -30.12 -28.67 12.20
CA ALA A 139 -30.27 -27.53 13.10
C ALA A 139 -29.99 -27.86 14.58
N GLY A 140 -29.84 -29.14 14.92
CA GLY A 140 -29.57 -29.61 16.29
C GLY A 140 -30.79 -29.52 17.21
N MET A 141 -32.00 -29.52 16.66
CA MET A 141 -33.25 -29.42 17.42
C MET A 141 -33.83 -30.79 17.83
N ILE A 142 -33.37 -31.86 17.18
CA ILE A 142 -33.70 -33.26 17.44
C ILE A 142 -32.42 -34.12 17.29
N GLU A 143 -32.36 -35.25 17.99
CA GLU A 143 -31.30 -36.28 17.87
C GLU A 143 -31.75 -37.46 17.01
#